data_AF-A0A386C8S5-F1
#
_entry.id   AF-A0A386C8S5-F1
#
_cell.length_a   1.000
_cell.length_b   1.000
_cell.length_c   1.000
_cell.angle_alpha   90.00
_cell.angle_beta   90.00
_cell.angle_gamma   90.00
#
_symmetry.space_group_name_H-M   'P 1'
#
loop_
_entity.id
_entity.type
_entity.pdbx_description
1 polymer ?
#
loop_
_entity_poly.entity_id
_entity_poly.type
_entity_poly.pdbx_seq_one_letter_code
_entity_poly.pdbx_strand_id
1 'polypeptide(L)'
;PSNGILNLSTCYLPGTFAPVDYQAETKGLINKLGVPTNGYVFVAGIKEVTRLEFKFSAGRTVIDTASQVRIYDGANSRFTNGLPVNGARFVRDVRMGPDGKLYFCFQGSGDIWRVRNPLTPNFTPAGNAVERVGTSFNGKTLLSIAWVGHDLWATQAGFLNRIQNADLCFYSGPQCQAMLEFGK
;
A
#
# COMPACT_ATOMS: atom_id res chain seq x y z
N PRO A 1 -3.95 22.29 20.97
CA PRO A 1 -3.04 21.23 20.47
C PRO A 1 -2.72 21.47 18.99
N SER A 2 -1.55 22.03 18.70
CA SER A 2 -1.04 22.28 17.35
C SER A 2 -0.60 20.96 16.73
N ASN A 3 -1.52 20.28 16.05
CA ASN A 3 -1.22 19.06 15.31
C ASN A 3 -0.45 19.42 14.05
N GLY A 4 0.77 18.88 13.87
CA GLY A 4 1.45 18.86 12.56
C GLY A 4 2.30 20.07 12.19
N ILE A 5 2.70 20.93 13.14
CA ILE A 5 3.67 22.01 12.86
C ILE A 5 5.08 21.54 13.24
N LEU A 6 5.96 21.41 12.25
CA LEU A 6 7.37 21.05 12.45
C LEU A 6 8.09 22.17 13.18
N ASN A 7 8.59 21.87 14.37
CA ASN A 7 9.48 22.78 15.08
C ASN A 7 10.87 22.70 14.42
N LEU A 8 11.21 23.70 13.60
CA LEU A 8 12.45 23.74 12.83
C LEU A 8 13.72 23.89 13.69
N SER A 9 13.61 24.36 14.94
CA SER A 9 14.78 24.50 15.82
C SER A 9 15.12 23.21 16.58
N THR A 10 14.15 22.31 16.72
CA THR A 10 14.32 21.02 17.43
C THR A 10 14.17 19.81 16.51
N CYS A 11 13.76 20.03 15.26
CA CYS A 11 13.28 19.00 14.34
C CYS A 11 12.16 18.12 14.93
N TYR A 12 11.46 18.60 15.96
CA TYR A 12 10.41 17.86 16.64
C TYR A 12 9.04 18.22 16.03
N LEU A 13 8.29 17.20 15.62
CA LEU A 13 6.93 17.34 15.10
C LEU A 13 5.95 16.74 16.09
N PRO A 14 5.32 17.54 16.98
CA PRO A 14 4.28 17.04 17.87
C PRO A 14 2.99 16.80 17.06
N GLY A 15 2.59 15.53 16.98
CA GLY A 15 1.30 15.12 16.42
C GLY A 15 0.92 13.74 16.93
N THR A 16 -0.36 13.54 17.24
CA THR A 16 -0.95 12.20 17.19
C THR A 16 -1.09 11.85 15.73
N PHE A 17 -0.06 11.19 15.20
CA PHE A 17 -0.08 10.68 13.84
C PHE A 17 -1.29 9.77 13.66
N ALA A 18 -2.01 9.91 12.54
CA ALA A 18 -2.97 8.88 12.14
C ALA A 18 -2.17 7.56 12.03
N PRO A 19 -2.51 6.48 12.76
CA PRO A 19 -1.68 5.27 12.90
C PRO A 19 -1.29 4.55 11.59
N VAL A 20 -1.76 5.03 10.44
CA VAL A 20 -1.86 4.33 9.17
C VAL A 20 -1.44 5.17 7.96
N ASP A 21 -1.06 6.44 8.15
CA ASP A 21 -0.47 7.28 7.09
C ASP A 21 0.98 6.87 6.77
N TYR A 22 1.57 5.98 7.58
CA TYR A 22 2.88 5.45 7.32
C TYR A 22 2.79 4.10 6.63
N GLN A 23 3.49 4.00 5.50
CA GLN A 23 4.00 2.72 5.00
C GLN A 23 5.01 2.08 5.97
N ALA A 24 5.26 2.67 7.15
CA ALA A 24 6.23 2.25 8.14
C ALA A 24 5.63 2.16 9.55
N GLU A 25 5.64 0.98 10.15
CA GLU A 25 5.46 0.84 11.61
C GLU A 25 6.83 0.83 12.27
N THR A 26 6.94 1.39 13.47
CA THR A 26 8.20 1.43 14.23
C THR A 26 8.08 0.58 15.49
N LYS A 27 8.48 -0.68 15.36
CA LYS A 27 8.73 -1.67 16.44
C LYS A 27 7.53 -2.48 16.92
N GLY A 28 7.78 -3.75 17.24
CA GLY A 28 6.87 -4.60 18.00
C GLY A 28 6.15 -5.69 17.20
N LEU A 29 6.14 -5.61 15.87
CA LEU A 29 5.66 -6.73 15.05
C LEU A 29 6.65 -7.90 15.08
N ILE A 30 6.11 -9.11 14.93
CA ILE A 30 6.90 -10.33 14.73
C ILE A 30 7.12 -10.51 13.22
N ASN A 31 8.34 -10.82 12.76
CA ASN A 31 8.59 -11.15 11.36
C ASN A 31 8.23 -12.61 11.04
N LYS A 32 8.37 -12.99 9.76
CA LYS A 32 8.14 -14.38 9.30
C LYS A 32 9.04 -15.44 9.96
N LEU A 33 10.10 -15.02 10.64
CA LEU A 33 11.01 -15.90 11.37
C LEU A 33 10.67 -16.00 12.87
N GLY A 34 9.58 -15.37 13.32
CA GLY A 34 9.18 -15.38 14.73
C GLY A 34 9.94 -14.38 15.62
N VAL A 35 10.66 -13.42 15.03
CA VAL A 35 11.51 -12.45 15.76
C VAL A 35 10.90 -11.05 15.73
N PRO A 36 10.95 -10.28 16.84
CA PRO A 36 10.53 -8.88 16.85
C PRO A 36 11.29 -8.02 15.83
N THR A 37 10.56 -7.16 15.11
CA THR A 37 11.12 -6.24 14.12
C THR A 37 11.34 -4.86 14.72
N ASN A 38 12.28 -4.12 14.13
CA ASN A 38 12.50 -2.70 14.41
C ASN A 38 11.69 -1.82 13.45
N GLY A 39 10.61 -2.37 12.88
CA GLY A 39 9.76 -1.75 11.87
C GLY A 39 9.87 -2.37 10.49
N TYR A 40 9.06 -1.88 9.56
CA TYR A 40 9.08 -2.30 8.15
C TYR A 40 8.76 -1.13 7.21
N VAL A 41 8.96 -1.30 5.90
CA VAL A 41 8.35 -0.47 4.85
C VAL A 41 7.80 -1.30 3.70
N PHE A 42 6.69 -0.88 3.09
CA PHE A 42 6.24 -1.44 1.80
C PHE A 42 6.82 -0.65 0.64
N VAL A 43 7.54 -1.33 -0.24
CA VAL A 43 8.19 -0.71 -1.41
C VAL A 43 7.58 -1.26 -2.69
N ALA A 44 7.09 -0.37 -3.55
CA ALA A 44 6.72 -0.68 -4.92
C ALA A 44 7.93 -0.51 -5.83
N GLY A 45 8.39 -1.61 -6.42
CA GLY A 45 9.29 -1.62 -7.55
C GLY A 45 8.55 -1.95 -8.85
N ILE A 46 9.21 -1.73 -9.99
CA ILE A 46 8.64 -2.04 -11.31
C ILE A 46 8.28 -3.53 -11.47
N LYS A 47 9.00 -4.43 -10.80
CA LYS A 47 8.83 -5.89 -10.91
C LYS A 47 8.22 -6.54 -9.68
N GLU A 48 8.19 -5.87 -8.54
CA GLU A 48 7.70 -6.49 -7.31
C GLU A 48 7.22 -5.44 -6.32
N VAL A 49 6.37 -5.87 -5.40
CA VAL A 49 6.14 -5.15 -4.15
C VAL A 49 6.68 -5.99 -3.03
N THR A 50 7.49 -5.38 -2.17
CA THR A 50 8.20 -6.08 -1.09
C THR A 50 7.99 -5.33 0.22
N ARG A 51 7.71 -6.08 1.29
CA ARG A 51 7.82 -5.60 2.67
C ARG A 51 9.27 -5.76 3.11
N LEU A 52 9.97 -4.64 3.26
CA LEU A 52 11.32 -4.59 3.81
C LEU A 52 11.22 -4.53 5.32
N GLU A 53 11.73 -5.55 5.99
CA GLU A 53 11.81 -5.61 7.44
C GLU A 53 13.09 -4.97 7.93
N PHE A 54 13.05 -4.37 9.12
CA PHE A 54 14.23 -3.84 9.79
C PHE A 54 14.52 -4.61 11.08
N LYS A 55 15.80 -4.74 11.41
CA LYS A 55 16.29 -5.27 12.68
C LYS A 55 17.34 -4.36 13.28
N PHE A 56 17.56 -4.48 14.58
CA PHE A 56 18.70 -3.85 15.23
C PHE A 56 19.92 -4.78 15.13
N SER A 57 21.02 -4.25 14.62
CA SER A 57 22.29 -4.97 14.51
C SER A 57 23.44 -3.99 14.69
N ALA A 58 24.41 -4.35 15.54
CA ALA A 58 25.63 -3.55 15.79
C ALA A 58 25.34 -2.06 16.07
N GLY A 59 24.37 -1.77 16.92
CA GLY A 59 24.05 -0.39 17.32
C GLY A 59 23.21 0.41 16.32
N ARG A 60 22.75 -0.18 15.22
CA ARG A 60 22.04 0.51 14.14
C ARG A 60 20.81 -0.28 13.67
N THR A 61 19.83 0.42 13.11
CA THR A 61 18.75 -0.19 12.34
C THR A 61 19.27 -0.58 10.96
N VAL A 62 19.10 -1.84 10.59
CA VAL A 62 19.50 -2.39 9.28
C VAL A 62 18.35 -3.14 8.63
N ILE A 63 18.40 -3.31 7.32
CA ILE A 63 17.45 -4.15 6.58
C ILE A 63 17.69 -5.63 6.96
N ASP A 64 16.62 -6.32 7.33
CA ASP A 64 16.65 -7.76 7.59
C ASP A 64 16.33 -8.55 6.32
N THR A 65 17.36 -8.78 5.51
CA THR A 65 17.24 -9.48 4.21
C THR A 65 16.66 -10.89 4.32
N ALA A 66 16.87 -11.58 5.45
CA ALA A 66 16.31 -12.90 5.70
C ALA A 66 14.78 -12.87 5.90
N SER A 67 14.25 -11.74 6.37
CA SER A 67 12.85 -11.59 6.78
C SER A 67 11.97 -10.89 5.75
N GLN A 68 12.53 -10.40 4.65
CA GLN A 68 11.76 -9.72 3.59
C GLN A 68 10.63 -10.59 3.04
N VAL A 69 9.53 -9.95 2.68
CA VAL A 69 8.37 -10.63 2.09
C VAL A 69 8.00 -9.98 0.77
N ARG A 70 8.09 -10.75 -0.32
CA ARG A 70 7.50 -10.35 -1.61
C ARG A 70 5.98 -10.48 -1.49
N ILE A 71 5.25 -9.52 -2.04
CA ILE A 71 3.77 -9.46 -2.03
C ILE A 71 3.22 -9.68 -3.43
N TYR A 72 3.88 -9.09 -4.43
CA TYR A 72 3.48 -9.15 -5.83
C TYR A 72 4.69 -9.39 -6.72
N ASP A 73 4.52 -10.19 -7.77
CA ASP A 73 5.50 -10.46 -8.82
C ASP A 73 4.95 -9.99 -10.17
N GLY A 74 5.51 -8.91 -10.68
CA GLY A 74 5.14 -8.29 -11.96
C GLY A 74 5.62 -9.07 -13.18
N ALA A 75 6.65 -9.92 -13.07
CA ALA A 75 7.08 -10.77 -14.19
C ALA A 75 5.99 -11.80 -14.54
N ASN A 76 5.36 -12.35 -13.50
CA ASN A 76 4.26 -13.32 -13.64
C ASN A 76 2.88 -12.65 -13.56
N SER A 77 2.82 -11.37 -13.23
CA SER A 77 1.61 -10.60 -12.97
C SER A 77 0.68 -11.30 -11.98
N ARG A 78 1.26 -11.72 -10.86
CA ARG A 78 0.57 -12.49 -9.82
C ARG A 78 0.89 -11.94 -8.45
N PHE A 79 -0.13 -11.89 -7.61
CA PHE A 79 0.10 -11.81 -6.18
C PHE A 79 0.73 -13.11 -5.70
N THR A 80 1.43 -13.02 -4.58
CA THR A 80 2.03 -14.18 -3.93
C THR A 80 1.01 -15.29 -3.69
N ASN A 81 -0.27 -14.96 -3.42
CA ASN A 81 -1.35 -15.95 -3.24
C ASN A 81 -1.76 -16.69 -4.52
N GLY A 82 -1.05 -16.48 -5.63
CA GLY A 82 -1.33 -17.08 -6.92
C GLY A 82 -2.41 -16.34 -7.70
N LEU A 83 -3.15 -15.40 -7.08
CA LEU A 83 -4.20 -14.63 -7.74
C LEU A 83 -3.58 -13.78 -8.85
N PRO A 84 -3.94 -14.01 -10.13
CA PRO A 84 -3.41 -13.25 -11.23
C PRO A 84 -4.09 -11.88 -11.32
N VAL A 85 -3.32 -10.88 -11.74
CA VAL A 85 -3.89 -9.67 -12.35
C VAL A 85 -3.82 -9.84 -13.86
N ASN A 86 -4.92 -9.60 -14.56
CA ASN A 86 -5.02 -9.90 -15.99
C ASN A 86 -4.00 -9.10 -16.82
N GLY A 87 -3.24 -9.78 -17.68
CA GLY A 87 -2.20 -9.20 -18.55
C GLY A 87 -0.91 -8.86 -17.81
N ALA A 88 0.13 -8.44 -18.55
CA ALA A 88 1.38 -7.98 -17.95
C ALA A 88 1.16 -6.65 -17.20
N ARG A 89 1.34 -6.65 -15.87
CA ARG A 89 1.11 -5.49 -15.01
C ARG A 89 2.33 -5.15 -14.16
N PHE A 90 2.84 -3.93 -14.33
CA PHE A 90 3.86 -3.34 -13.48
C PHE A 90 3.20 -2.51 -12.38
N VAL A 91 3.70 -2.60 -11.15
CA VAL A 91 3.16 -1.79 -10.05
C VAL A 91 3.56 -0.33 -10.26
N ARG A 92 2.59 0.57 -10.07
CA ARG A 92 2.81 2.01 -10.15
C ARG A 92 2.94 2.64 -8.78
N ASP A 93 2.08 2.23 -7.87
CA ASP A 93 2.10 2.73 -6.51
C ASP A 93 1.43 1.74 -5.55
N VAL A 94 1.80 1.87 -4.27
CA VAL A 94 1.18 1.15 -3.17
C VAL A 94 0.95 2.07 -1.99
N ARG A 95 -0.15 1.91 -1.26
CA ARG A 95 -0.43 2.70 -0.05
C ARG A 95 -1.13 1.88 1.01
N MET A 96 -0.74 2.07 2.26
CA MET A 96 -1.56 1.62 3.38
C MET A 96 -2.83 2.48 3.41
N GLY A 97 -3.97 1.82 3.52
CA GLY A 97 -5.25 2.48 3.74
C GLY A 97 -5.46 2.79 5.23
N PRO A 98 -6.43 3.66 5.53
CA PRO A 98 -6.80 3.99 6.90
C PRO A 98 -7.32 2.77 7.68
N ASP A 99 -7.73 1.72 6.97
CA ASP A 99 -8.20 0.44 7.48
C ASP A 99 -7.08 -0.58 7.73
N GLY A 100 -5.81 -0.18 7.60
CA GLY A 100 -4.66 -1.06 7.80
C GLY A 100 -4.42 -2.06 6.67
N LYS A 101 -5.10 -1.93 5.53
CA LYS A 101 -4.93 -2.79 4.35
C LYS A 101 -4.00 -2.15 3.33
N LEU A 102 -3.34 -2.94 2.48
CA LEU A 102 -2.38 -2.42 1.49
C LEU A 102 -3.02 -2.38 0.11
N TYR A 103 -3.05 -1.20 -0.50
CA TYR A 103 -3.67 -0.91 -1.78
C TYR A 103 -2.62 -0.76 -2.87
N PHE A 104 -3.00 -1.14 -4.09
CA PHE A 104 -2.12 -1.24 -5.25
C PHE A 104 -2.78 -0.61 -6.46
N CYS A 105 -2.00 0.07 -7.28
CA CYS A 105 -2.38 0.40 -8.64
C CYS A 105 -1.29 -0.02 -9.64
N PHE A 106 -1.70 -0.26 -10.89
CA PHE A 106 -0.85 -0.88 -11.91
C PHE A 106 -0.77 -0.04 -13.19
N GLN A 107 0.32 -0.22 -13.91
CA GLN A 107 0.47 0.26 -15.27
C GLN A 107 -0.37 -0.58 -16.23
N GLY A 108 -1.00 0.10 -17.17
CA GLY A 108 -1.94 -0.45 -18.16
C GLY A 108 -3.33 -0.78 -17.61
N SER A 109 -3.61 -0.63 -16.31
CA SER A 109 -4.89 -0.99 -15.68
C SER A 109 -5.43 0.14 -14.80
N GLY A 110 -6.73 0.38 -14.85
CA GLY A 110 -7.41 1.22 -13.87
C GLY A 110 -7.67 0.54 -12.54
N ASP A 111 -7.39 -0.75 -12.44
CA ASP A 111 -7.77 -1.56 -11.28
C ASP A 111 -7.02 -1.19 -10.03
N ILE A 112 -7.77 -1.13 -8.94
CA ILE A 112 -7.24 -0.99 -7.60
C ILE A 112 -7.43 -2.32 -6.89
N TRP A 113 -6.34 -2.83 -6.36
CA TRP A 113 -6.29 -4.09 -5.65
C TRP A 113 -5.89 -3.86 -4.20
N ARG A 114 -6.33 -4.77 -3.33
CA ARG A 114 -6.11 -4.69 -1.90
C ARG A 114 -5.67 -6.02 -1.33
N VAL A 115 -4.71 -5.94 -0.42
CA VAL A 115 -4.25 -7.03 0.43
C VAL A 115 -4.80 -6.79 1.83
N ARG A 116 -5.56 -7.74 2.38
CA ARG A 116 -6.29 -7.54 3.64
C ARG A 116 -5.45 -7.55 4.92
N ASN A 117 -4.44 -8.43 5.01
CA ASN A 117 -3.62 -8.55 6.21
C ASN A 117 -2.13 -8.33 5.88
N PRO A 118 -1.75 -7.16 5.35
CA PRO A 118 -0.39 -6.93 4.87
C PRO A 118 0.68 -6.99 5.99
N LEU A 119 0.24 -6.89 7.26
CA LEU A 119 1.10 -6.85 8.44
C LEU A 119 1.37 -8.23 9.05
N THR A 120 0.71 -9.28 8.59
CA THR A 120 0.89 -10.61 9.21
C THR A 120 2.35 -11.07 9.08
N PRO A 121 2.97 -11.58 10.16
CA PRO A 121 4.31 -12.17 10.13
C PRO A 121 4.40 -13.28 9.08
N ASN A 122 3.34 -14.08 9.00
CA ASN A 122 3.16 -15.16 8.05
C ASN A 122 2.49 -14.65 6.79
N PHE A 123 2.95 -13.52 6.23
CA PHE A 123 2.47 -13.07 4.94
C PHE A 123 2.88 -14.13 3.91
N THR A 124 1.98 -15.09 3.75
CA THR A 124 2.11 -16.18 2.83
C THR A 124 1.19 -15.89 1.67
N PRO A 125 1.59 -16.31 0.48
CA PRO A 125 0.68 -16.66 -0.58
C PRO A 125 -0.71 -17.09 -0.09
N ALA A 126 -0.86 -18.27 0.50
CA ALA A 126 -2.18 -18.84 0.77
C ALA A 126 -2.98 -18.12 1.88
N GLY A 127 -2.30 -17.43 2.81
CA GLY A 127 -2.94 -16.87 4.01
C GLY A 127 -3.56 -15.49 3.84
N ASN A 128 -3.24 -14.76 2.75
CA ASN A 128 -3.72 -13.41 2.55
C ASN A 128 -4.80 -13.31 1.48
N ALA A 129 -5.97 -12.86 1.90
CA ALA A 129 -7.03 -12.47 0.99
C ALA A 129 -6.56 -11.26 0.18
N VAL A 130 -6.49 -11.45 -1.14
CA VAL A 130 -6.26 -10.40 -2.12
C VAL A 130 -7.53 -10.24 -2.92
N GLU A 131 -7.95 -9.00 -3.11
CA GLU A 131 -9.18 -8.69 -3.83
C GLU A 131 -9.01 -7.44 -4.67
N ARG A 132 -9.67 -7.42 -5.82
CA ARG A 132 -9.92 -6.17 -6.53
C ARG A 132 -10.97 -5.40 -5.73
N VAL A 133 -10.84 -4.09 -5.65
CA VAL A 133 -11.75 -3.24 -4.83
C VAL A 133 -12.36 -2.09 -5.60
N GLY A 134 -11.69 -1.61 -6.64
CA GLY A 134 -12.18 -0.47 -7.40
C GLY A 134 -11.49 -0.33 -8.74
N THR A 135 -11.84 0.74 -9.46
CA THR A 135 -11.24 1.09 -10.73
C THR A 135 -11.21 2.60 -10.92
N SER A 136 -10.35 3.08 -11.82
CA SER A 136 -10.29 4.48 -12.22
C SER A 136 -11.55 4.93 -12.98
N PHE A 137 -11.71 6.24 -13.22
CA PHE A 137 -12.97 6.79 -13.73
C PHE A 137 -13.39 6.19 -15.09
N ASN A 138 -12.43 5.76 -15.89
CA ASN A 138 -12.63 5.20 -17.22
C ASN A 138 -11.94 3.83 -17.39
N GLY A 139 -11.55 3.18 -16.28
CA GLY A 139 -10.81 1.93 -16.28
C GLY A 139 -9.39 2.00 -16.89
N LYS A 140 -8.88 3.20 -17.21
CA LYS A 140 -7.51 3.40 -17.74
C LYS A 140 -6.48 3.53 -16.63
N THR A 141 -5.21 3.47 -17.01
CA THR A 141 -4.08 3.40 -16.07
C THR A 141 -4.11 4.48 -14.99
N LEU A 142 -3.90 4.06 -13.75
CA LEU A 142 -3.55 4.94 -12.64
C LEU A 142 -2.03 5.10 -12.58
N LEU A 143 -1.56 6.26 -12.11
CA LEU A 143 -0.15 6.60 -12.00
C LEU A 143 0.36 6.64 -10.55
N SER A 144 -0.49 7.08 -9.62
CA SER A 144 -0.22 7.19 -8.18
C SER A 144 -1.55 7.17 -7.41
N ILE A 145 -1.51 6.76 -6.15
CA ILE A 145 -2.66 6.80 -5.23
C ILE A 145 -2.27 7.43 -3.89
N ALA A 146 -3.24 8.08 -3.24
CA ALA A 146 -3.07 8.69 -1.93
C ALA A 146 -4.39 8.68 -1.16
N TRP A 147 -4.31 8.56 0.17
CA TRP A 147 -5.47 8.62 1.04
C TRP A 147 -5.68 10.03 1.58
N VAL A 148 -6.94 10.44 1.67
CA VAL A 148 -7.38 11.62 2.43
C VAL A 148 -8.56 11.16 3.27
N GLY A 149 -8.31 10.87 4.56
CA GLY A 149 -9.29 10.17 5.38
C GLY A 149 -9.65 8.82 4.75
N HIS A 150 -10.94 8.57 4.56
CA HIS A 150 -11.48 7.35 3.93
C HIS A 150 -11.56 7.43 2.39
N ASP A 151 -11.18 8.55 1.78
CA ASP A 151 -11.23 8.73 0.34
C ASP A 151 -9.89 8.36 -0.31
N LEU A 152 -9.94 7.56 -1.38
CA LEU A 152 -8.76 7.22 -2.18
C LEU A 152 -8.70 8.10 -3.41
N TRP A 153 -7.71 8.97 -3.43
CA TRP A 153 -7.38 9.82 -4.57
C TRP A 153 -6.39 9.11 -5.48
N ALA A 154 -6.59 9.25 -6.79
CA ALA A 154 -5.76 8.59 -7.78
C ALA A 154 -5.49 9.51 -8.96
N THR A 155 -4.22 9.60 -9.36
CA THR A 155 -3.86 10.34 -10.57
C THR A 155 -3.92 9.43 -11.79
N GLN A 156 -4.42 9.98 -12.89
CA GLN A 156 -4.26 9.45 -14.25
C GLN A 156 -3.54 10.51 -15.09
N ALA A 157 -3.09 10.15 -16.30
CA ALA A 157 -2.37 11.09 -17.16
C ALA A 157 -3.24 12.31 -17.50
N GLY A 158 -3.07 13.41 -16.76
CA GLY A 158 -3.84 14.65 -16.90
C GLY A 158 -5.14 14.75 -16.09
N PHE A 159 -5.46 13.75 -15.25
CA PHE A 159 -6.72 13.72 -14.48
C PHE A 159 -6.47 13.36 -13.02
N LEU A 160 -7.28 13.91 -12.13
CA LEU A 160 -7.36 13.54 -10.72
C LEU A 160 -8.76 13.02 -10.42
N ASN A 161 -8.82 11.82 -9.84
CA ASN A 161 -10.06 11.09 -9.60
C ASN A 161 -10.10 10.64 -8.15
N ARG A 162 -11.31 10.39 -7.64
CA ARG A 162 -11.54 9.99 -6.27
C ARG A 162 -12.51 8.84 -6.17
N ILE A 163 -12.20 7.87 -5.32
CA ILE A 163 -13.16 6.90 -4.81
C ILE A 163 -13.49 7.31 -3.38
N GLN A 164 -14.74 7.66 -3.15
CA GLN A 164 -15.21 8.03 -1.81
C GLN A 164 -15.36 6.79 -0.93
N ASN A 165 -14.95 6.88 0.35
CA ASN A 165 -15.00 5.77 1.31
C ASN A 165 -14.39 4.45 0.77
N ALA A 166 -13.22 4.57 0.14
CA ALA A 166 -12.59 3.50 -0.62
C ALA A 166 -12.16 2.29 0.25
N ASP A 167 -12.08 2.45 1.56
CA ASP A 167 -11.81 1.38 2.51
C ASP A 167 -13.01 0.44 2.73
N LEU A 168 -14.22 0.90 2.42
CA LEU A 168 -15.46 0.12 2.46
C LEU A 168 -15.80 -0.56 1.12
N CYS A 169 -14.96 -0.42 0.11
CA CYS A 169 -15.23 -0.89 -1.24
C CYS A 169 -15.11 -2.42 -1.41
N PHE A 170 -16.01 -2.95 -2.25
CA PHE A 170 -16.00 -4.33 -2.73
C PHE A 170 -16.31 -4.37 -4.23
N TYR A 171 -15.60 -5.22 -4.98
CA TYR A 171 -15.72 -5.26 -6.44
C TYR A 171 -17.00 -5.95 -6.96
N SER A 172 -17.72 -6.66 -6.09
CA SER A 172 -18.97 -7.38 -6.42
C SER A 172 -20.23 -6.51 -6.44
N GLY A 173 -20.17 -5.21 -6.10
CA GLY A 173 -21.26 -4.26 -6.38
C GLY A 173 -21.31 -3.02 -5.46
N PRO A 174 -21.83 -1.88 -5.97
CA PRO A 174 -21.38 -1.30 -7.24
C PRO A 174 -19.84 -1.22 -7.24
N GLN A 175 -19.20 -1.49 -8.39
CA GLN A 175 -17.75 -1.33 -8.49
C GLN A 175 -17.39 0.07 -8.03
N CYS A 176 -16.47 0.19 -7.07
CA CYS A 176 -15.96 1.49 -6.66
C CYS A 176 -15.18 2.12 -7.81
N GLN A 177 -15.91 2.72 -8.73
CA GLN A 177 -15.40 3.47 -9.85
C GLN A 177 -15.11 4.87 -9.36
N ALA A 178 -13.88 5.32 -9.61
CA ALA A 178 -13.50 6.67 -9.26
C ALA A 178 -14.37 7.68 -10.02
N MET A 179 -14.73 8.77 -9.37
CA MET A 179 -15.30 9.93 -10.03
C MET A 179 -14.17 10.84 -10.48
N LEU A 180 -14.29 11.42 -11.67
CA LEU A 180 -13.37 12.46 -12.12
C LEU A 180 -13.65 13.74 -11.33
N GLU A 181 -12.66 14.23 -10.59
CA GLU A 181 -12.77 15.45 -9.79
C GLU A 181 -12.13 16.64 -10.53
N PHE A 182 -10.99 16.40 -11.19
CA PHE A 182 -10.29 17.42 -11.97
C PHE A 182 -9.74 16.81 -13.26
N GLY A 183 -9.89 17.53 -14.37
CA GLY A 183 -9.44 17.12 -15.68
C GLY A 183 -9.25 18.30 -16.63
N LYS A 184 -8.53 18.04 -17.72
CA LYS A 184 -8.46 18.95 -18.87
C LYS A 184 -9.70 18.86 -19.74
#